data_AF-A0A0G0LDH7-F1
#
_entry.id   AF-A0A0G0LDH7-F1
#
_cell.length_a   1.000
_cell.length_b   1.000
_cell.length_c   1.000
_cell.angle_alpha   90.00
_cell.angle_beta   90.00
_cell.angle_gamma   90.00
#
_symmetry.space_group_name_H-M   'P 1'
#
loop_
_entity.id
_entity.type
_entity.pdbx_description
1 polymer ?
#
loop_
_entity_poly.entity_id
_entity_poly.type
_entity_poly.pdbx_seq_one_letter_code
_entity_poly.pdbx_strand_id
1 'polypeptide(L)' 'MDKNFYWWSGAIVFLTMLVAFLVINSQSELKKQLLCQSLRIRPLSEKFFTWNGILELNQKGEYQPKCI' A
#
# COMPACT_ATOMS: atom_id res chain seq x y z
N MET A 1 -1.08 19.00 42.23
CA MET A 1 -1.01 19.08 40.75
C MET A 1 -2.34 19.57 40.23
N ASP A 2 -2.32 20.54 39.32
CA ASP A 2 -3.52 21.20 38.83
C ASP A 2 -4.34 20.25 37.93
N LYS A 3 -5.66 20.24 38.07
CA LYS A 3 -6.56 19.36 37.29
C LYS A 3 -6.43 19.64 35.79
N ASN A 4 -6.11 20.88 35.43
CA ASN A 4 -5.82 21.28 34.06
C ASN A 4 -4.55 20.64 33.51
N PHE A 5 -3.51 20.46 34.34
CA PHE A 5 -2.24 19.87 33.91
C PHE A 5 -2.43 18.41 33.45
N TYR A 6 -3.19 17.61 34.20
CA TYR A 6 -3.46 16.22 33.84
C TYR A 6 -4.30 16.09 32.56
N TRP A 7 -5.27 16.99 32.36
CA TRP A 7 -6.10 16.99 31.15
C TRP A 7 -5.26 17.32 29.91
N TRP A 8 -4.41 18.34 29.99
CA TRP A 8 -3.48 18.70 28.91
C TRP A 8 -2.45 17.60 28.64
N SER A 9 -1.89 16.96 29.67
CA SER A 9 -0.96 15.84 29.47
C SER A 9 -1.63 14.64 28.79
N GLY A 10 -2.88 14.33 29.16
CA GLY A 10 -3.66 13.26 28.53
C GLY A 10 -3.98 13.56 27.07
N ALA A 11 -4.36 14.81 26.76
CA ALA A 11 -4.63 15.25 25.40
C ALA A 11 -3.40 15.13 24.49
N ILE A 12 -2.22 15.53 24.98
CA ILE A 12 -0.96 15.43 24.22
C ILE A 12 -0.63 13.96 23.90
N VAL A 13 -0.70 13.07 24.89
CA VAL A 13 -0.43 11.65 24.68
C VAL A 13 -1.40 11.06 23.65
N PHE A 14 -2.68 11.36 23.77
CA PHE A 14 -3.68 10.90 22.80
C PHE A 14 -3.40 11.42 21.39
N LEU A 15 -3.07 12.70 21.24
CA LEU A 15 -2.79 13.31 19.95
C LEU A 15 -1.55 12.69 19.28
N THR A 16 -0.48 12.45 20.05
CA THR A 16 0.72 11.78 19.54
C THR A 16 0.44 10.35 19.08
N MET A 17 -0.37 9.58 19.83
CA MET A 17 -0.77 8.23 19.44
C MET A 17 -1.58 8.23 18.14
N LEU A 18 -2.50 9.18 17.99
CA LEU A 18 -3.36 9.31 16.81
C LEU A 18 -2.54 9.66 15.56
N VAL A 19 -1.59 10.60 15.68
CA VAL A 19 -0.65 10.94 14.60
C VAL A 19 0.19 9.73 14.21
N ALA A 20 0.76 9.01 15.18
CA ALA A 20 1.56 7.81 14.90
C ALA A 20 0.75 6.75 14.14
N PHE A 21 -0.50 6.50 14.56
CA PHE A 21 -1.40 5.57 13.88
C PHE A 21 -1.68 5.99 12.43
N LEU A 22 -1.99 7.27 12.19
CA LEU A 22 -2.25 7.80 10.85
C LEU A 22 -1.02 7.68 9.95
N VAL A 23 0.18 7.98 10.47
CA VAL A 23 1.43 7.87 9.71
C VAL A 23 1.69 6.42 9.32
N ILE A 24 1.54 5.47 10.25
CA ILE A 24 1.75 4.03 9.95
C ILE A 24 0.76 3.56 8.87
N ASN A 25 -0.51 3.93 8.99
CA ASN A 25 -1.54 3.53 8.03
C ASN A 25 -1.28 4.14 6.64
N SER A 26 -0.91 5.42 6.59
CA SER A 26 -0.55 6.11 5.36
C SER A 26 0.66 5.48 4.68
N GLN A 27 1.70 5.12 5.43
CA GLN A 27 2.88 4.44 4.90
C GLN A 27 2.56 3.04 4.36
N SER A 28 1.65 2.30 5.02
CA SER A 28 1.19 1.00 4.54
C SER A 28 0.47 1.11 3.20
N GLU A 29 -0.46 2.07 3.08
CA GLU A 29 -1.20 2.31 1.83
C GLU A 29 -0.29 2.81 0.70
N LEU A 30 0.66 3.71 0.99
CA LEU A 30 1.66 4.16 0.02
C LEU A 30 2.52 3.01 -0.48
N LYS A 31 2.94 2.08 0.38
CA LYS A 31 3.69 0.89 -0.02
C LYS A 31 2.87 -0.01 -0.96
N LYS A 32 1.59 -0.22 -0.67
CA LYS A 32 0.69 -1.00 -1.55
C LYS A 32 0.55 -0.32 -2.92
N GLN A 33 0.38 1.00 -2.95
CA GLN A 33 0.30 1.76 -4.19
C GLN A 33 1.60 1.70 -5.00
N LEU A 34 2.76 1.88 -4.38
CA LEU A 34 4.07 1.78 -5.04
C LEU A 34 4.33 0.38 -5.59
N LEU A 35 3.99 -0.66 -4.84
CA LEU A 35 4.10 -2.04 -5.28
C LEU A 35 3.16 -2.31 -6.47
N CYS A 36 1.95 -1.76 -6.44
CA CYS A 36 1.00 -1.89 -7.53
C CYS A 36 1.47 -1.15 -8.80
N GLN A 37 2.05 0.04 -8.64
CA GLN A 37 2.67 0.79 -9.74
C GLN A 37 3.85 0.03 -10.35
N SER A 38 4.74 -0.53 -9.53
CA SER A 38 5.90 -1.29 -10.02
C SER A 38 5.48 -2.59 -10.71
N LEU A 39 4.43 -3.26 -10.23
CA LEU A 39 3.84 -4.43 -10.90
C LEU A 39 3.16 -4.09 -12.23
N ARG A 40 2.64 -2.87 -12.37
CA ARG A 40 2.05 -2.36 -13.62
C ARG A 40 3.14 -2.03 -14.65
N ILE A 41 4.27 -1.48 -14.22
CA ILE A 41 5.44 -1.21 -15.07
C ILE A 41 6.30 -2.47 -15.15
N ARG A 42 5.81 -3.47 -15.88
CA ARG A 42 6.51 -4.74 -16.08
C ARG A 42 7.13 -4.81 -17.48
N PRO A 43 8.32 -5.41 -17.64
CA PRO A 43 8.92 -5.59 -18.95
C PRO A 43 8.00 -6.47 -19.80
N LEU A 44 7.52 -5.92 -20.91
CA LEU A 44 6.72 -6.65 -21.88
C LEU A 44 7.62 -7.68 -22.57
N SER A 45 7.42 -8.96 -22.23
CA SER A 45 8.05 -10.06 -22.95
C SER A 45 7.29 -10.38 -24.24
N GLU A 46 7.93 -11.10 -25.16
CA GLU A 46 7.31 -11.53 -26.43
C GLU A 46 6.00 -12.33 -26.22
N LYS A 47 5.84 -12.95 -25.05
CA LYS A 47 4.62 -13.67 -24.66
C LYS A 47 3.38 -12.79 -24.59
N PHE A 48 3.52 -11.48 -24.40
CA PHE A 48 2.39 -10.53 -24.38
C PHE A 48 1.85 -10.22 -25.78
N PHE A 49 2.58 -10.55 -26.84
CA PHE A 49 2.22 -10.21 -28.23
C PHE A 49 1.78 -11.43 -29.05
N THR A 50 1.81 -12.63 -28.46
CA THR A 50 1.43 -13.88 -29.13
C THR A 50 0.24 -14.52 -28.43
N TRP A 51 -0.64 -15.17 -29.20
CA TRP A 51 -1.88 -15.69 -28.65
C TRP A 51 -1.66 -16.83 -27.64
N ASN A 52 -0.73 -17.72 -27.96
CA ASN A 52 -0.29 -18.78 -27.05
C ASN A 52 0.38 -18.23 -25.78
N GLY A 53 1.19 -17.18 -25.92
CA GLY A 53 1.86 -16.54 -24.79
C GLY A 53 0.88 -15.85 -23.83
N ILE A 54 -0.13 -15.17 -24.37
CA ILE A 54 -1.21 -14.56 -23.58
C ILE A 54 -1.98 -15.63 -22.81
N LEU A 55 -2.28 -16.76 -23.44
CA LEU A 55 -3.00 -17.86 -22.82
C LEU A 55 -2.19 -18.50 -21.67
N GLU A 56 -0.88 -18.68 -21.85
CA GLU A 56 0.04 -19.15 -20.81
C GLU A 56 0.14 -18.18 -19.63
N LEU A 57 0.28 -16.88 -19.91
CA LEU A 57 0.31 -15.82 -18.89
C LEU A 57 -1.02 -15.73 -18.12
N ASN A 58 -2.14 -15.96 -18.80
CA ASN A 58 -3.46 -15.92 -18.18
C ASN A 58 -3.67 -17.12 -17.25
N GLN A 59 -3.27 -18.32 -17.68
CA GLN A 59 -3.30 -19.53 -16.82
C GLN A 59 -2.47 -19.38 -15.54
N LYS A 60 -1.34 -18.66 -15.60
CA LYS A 60 -0.50 -18.38 -14.43
C LYS A 60 -1.01 -17.22 -13.57
N GLY A 61 -2.05 -16.51 -14.02
CA GLY A 61 -2.55 -15.29 -13.37
C GLY A 61 -1.52 -14.15 -13.41
N GLU A 62 -0.62 -14.17 -14.38
CA GLU A 62 0.42 -13.16 -14.61
C GLU A 62 0.02 -12.21 -15.74
N TYR A 63 -1.04 -12.51 -16.49
CA TYR A 63 -1.53 -11.62 -17.56
C TYR A 63 -2.08 -10.30 -17.02
N GLN A 64 -2.69 -10.28 -15.83
CA GLN A 64 -3.15 -9.05 -15.18
C GLN A 64 -2.36 -8.78 -13.89
N PRO A 65 -2.02 -7.51 -13.58
CA PRO A 65 -1.41 -7.17 -12.31
C PRO A 65 -2.40 -7.46 -11.16
N LYS A 66 -1.96 -8.23 -10.16
CA LYS A 66 -2.78 -8.71 -9.03
C LYS A 66 -3.08 -7.65 -7.96
N CYS A 67 -2.94 -6.37 -8.28
CA CYS A 67 -2.92 -5.31 -7.28
C CYS A 67 -4.24 -4.55 -7.14
N ILE A 68 -5.36 -5.23 -7.41
CA ILE A 68 -6.73 -4.81 -7.14
C ILE A 68 -7.38 -5.85 -6.24
#